data_AF-A0A6G2DCY1-F1
#
_entry.id   AF-A0A6G2DCY1-F1
#
_cell.length_a   1.000
_cell.length_b   1.000
_cell.length_c   1.000
_cell.angle_alpha   90.00
_cell.angle_beta   90.00
_cell.angle_gamma   90.00
#
_symmetry.space_group_name_H-M   'P 1'
#
loop_
_entity.id
_entity.type
_entity.pdbx_description
1 polymer ?
#
loop_
_entity_poly.entity_id
_entity_poly.type
_entity_poly.pdbx_seq_one_letter_code
_entity_poly.pdbx_strand_id
1 'polypeptide(L)' 'FRHSHASLLINQGEDYLVVKERLGHASITTTIDTYSHLYPSKQKDLADKLDDLL' A
#
# COMPACT_ATOMS: atom_id res chain seq x y z
N PHE A 1 6.36 -11.05 13.40
CA PHE A 1 5.92 -9.68 13.74
C PHE A 1 5.96 -8.69 12.57
N ARG A 2 7.02 -8.61 11.75
CA ARG A 2 7.06 -7.66 10.60
C ARG A 2 5.91 -7.82 9.60
N HIS A 3 5.63 -9.04 9.14
CA HIS A 3 4.58 -9.26 8.13
C HIS A 3 3.19 -8.86 8.64
N SER A 4 2.80 -9.31 9.84
CA SER A 4 1.52 -8.91 10.44
C SER A 4 1.41 -7.40 10.68
N HIS A 5 2.52 -6.74 11.05
CA HIS A 5 2.55 -5.29 11.20
C HIS A 5 2.37 -4.57 9.86
N ALA A 6 3.06 -5.01 8.81
CA ALA A 6 2.91 -4.48 7.46
C ALA A 6 1.48 -4.64 6.96
N SER A 7 0.89 -5.84 7.09
CA SER A 7 -0.49 -6.10 6.67
C SER A 7 -1.50 -5.22 7.39
N LEU A 8 -1.32 -4.97 8.69
CA LEU A 8 -2.19 -4.07 9.46
C LEU A 8 -2.13 -2.63 8.91
N LEU A 9 -0.93 -2.09 8.69
CA LEU A 9 -0.74 -0.73 8.17
C LEU A 9 -1.36 -0.58 6.77
N ILE A 10 -1.15 -1.58 5.91
CA ILE A 10 -1.70 -1.56 4.54
C ILE A 10 -3.23 -1.61 4.58
N ASN A 11 -3.80 -2.44 5.44
CA ASN A 11 -5.25 -2.51 5.60
C ASN A 11 -5.86 -1.24 6.21
N GLN A 12 -5.06 -0.43 6.92
CA GLN A 12 -5.45 0.91 7.38
C GLN A 12 -5.32 1.98 6.28
N GLY A 13 -4.83 1.62 5.09
CA GLY A 13 -4.71 2.50 3.94
C GLY A 13 -3.42 3.29 3.86
N GLU A 14 -2.41 2.94 4.66
CA GLU A 14 -1.10 3.58 4.66
C GLU A 14 -0.36 3.39 3.32
N ASP A 15 0.45 4.37 2.95
CA ASP A 15 1.20 4.36 1.68
C ASP A 15 2.45 3.44 1.72
N TYR A 16 2.85 2.95 0.54
CA TYR A 16 4.04 2.13 0.35
C TYR A 16 5.32 2.74 0.93
N LEU A 17 5.50 4.05 0.81
CA LEU A 17 6.66 4.77 1.35
C LEU A 17 6.66 4.77 2.88
N VAL A 18 5.50 5.03 3.48
CA VAL A 18 5.32 5.01 4.94
C VAL A 18 5.64 3.61 5.49
N VAL A 19 5.09 2.57 4.84
CA VAL A 19 5.36 1.18 5.23
C VAL A 19 6.84 0.82 5.03
N LYS A 20 7.49 1.28 3.94
CA LYS A 20 8.92 1.08 3.69
C LYS A 20 9.77 1.65 4.81
N GLU A 21 9.56 2.92 5.17
CA GLU A 21 10.32 3.61 6.21
C GLU A 21 10.08 2.98 7.58
N ARG A 22 8.82 2.67 7.90
CA ARG A 22 8.45 2.03 9.17
C ARG A 22 9.09 0.66 9.37
N LEU A 23 9.26 -0.10 8.30
CA LEU A 23 9.91 -1.42 8.34
C LEU A 23 11.43 -1.35 8.16
N GLY A 24 11.98 -0.17 7.88
CA GLY A 24 13.42 0.02 7.64
C GLY A 24 13.92 -0.62 6.35
N HIS A 25 13.06 -0.77 5.33
CA HIS A 25 13.49 -1.31 4.04
C HIS A 25 14.32 -0.27 3.29
N ALA A 26 15.53 -0.65 2.87
CA ALA A 26 16.41 0.22 2.10
C ALA A 26 15.77 0.61 0.76
N SER A 27 15.14 -0.35 0.09
CA SER A 27 14.47 -0.17 -1.20
C SER A 27 12.95 -0.27 -1.09
N ILE A 28 12.24 0.57 -1.84
CA ILE A 28 10.78 0.48 -1.97
C ILE A 28 10.36 -0.79 -2.71
N THR A 29 11.20 -1.30 -3.63
CA THR A 29 10.96 -2.55 -4.36
C THR A 29 10.76 -3.71 -3.41
N THR A 30 11.54 -3.79 -2.33
CA THR A 30 11.37 -4.84 -1.31
C THR A 30 9.98 -4.81 -0.67
N THR A 31 9.45 -3.61 -0.38
CA THR A 31 8.09 -3.44 0.14
C THR A 31 7.04 -3.82 -0.89
N ILE A 32 7.19 -3.37 -2.14
CA ILE A 32 6.25 -3.63 -3.23
C ILE A 32 6.21 -5.12 -3.57
N ASP A 33 7.36 -5.76 -3.79
CA ASP A 33 7.45 -7.17 -4.15
C ASP A 33 6.82 -8.06 -3.07
N THR A 34 6.97 -7.68 -1.80
CA THR A 34 6.46 -8.47 -0.67
C THR A 34 4.97 -8.22 -0.42
N TYR A 35 4.50 -6.98 -0.52
CA TYR A 35 3.19 -6.57 0.03
C TYR A 35 2.23 -5.91 -0.96
N SER A 36 2.62 -5.69 -2.22
CA SER A 36 1.75 -5.04 -3.24
C SER A 36 0.39 -5.70 -3.41
N HIS A 37 0.33 -7.03 -3.29
CA HIS A 37 -0.91 -7.80 -3.38
C HIS A 37 -1.93 -7.51 -2.27
N LEU A 38 -1.51 -6.85 -1.17
CA LEU A 38 -2.39 -6.46 -0.07
C LEU A 38 -3.04 -5.10 -0.30
N TYR A 39 -2.54 -4.32 -1.27
CA TYR A 39 -3.10 -3.01 -1.55
C TYR A 39 -4.33 -3.12 -2.46
N PRO A 40 -5.40 -2.36 -2.16
CA PRO A 40 -6.53 -2.25 -3.07
C PRO A 40 -6.10 -1.62 -4.39
N SER A 41 -6.81 -1.95 -5.47
CA SER A 41 -6.55 -1.38 -6.79
C SER A 41 -6.86 0.11 -6.81
N LYS A 42 -5.84 0.93 -6.55
CA LYS A 42 -5.95 2.40 -6.59
C LYS A 42 -6.39 2.92 -7.97
N GLN A 43 -6.11 2.18 -9.04
CA GLN A 43 -6.59 2.50 -10.39
C GLN A 43 -8.11 2.40 -10.50
N LYS A 44 -8.71 1.38 -9.88
CA LYS A 44 -10.16 1.26 -9.84
C LYS A 44 -10.77 2.35 -8.98
N ASP A 45 -10.25 2.56 -7.77
CA ASP A 45 -10.74 3.62 -6.88
C ASP A 45 -10.63 5.02 -7.52
N LEU A 46 -9.59 5.25 -8.34
CA LEU A 46 -9.40 6.51 -9.06
C LEU A 46 -10.41 6.66 -10.21
N ALA A 47 -10.67 5.59 -10.96
CA ALA A 47 -11.66 5.58 -12.02
C ALA A 47 -13.06 5.87 -11.46
N ASP A 48 -13.46 5.15 -10.40
CA ASP A 48 -14.75 5.32 -9.73
C ASP A 48 -14.93 6.78 -9.23
N LYS A 49 -13.88 7.37 -8.64
CA LYS A 49 -13.88 8.78 -8.20
C LYS A 49 -13.96 9.78 -9.34
N LEU A 50 -13.40 9.46 -10.51
CA LEU A 50 -13.44 10.35 -11.66
C LEU A 50 -14.83 10.33 -12.30
N ASP A 51 -15.46 9.17 -12.36
CA ASP A 51 -16.85 9.01 -12.82
C ASP A 51 -17.83 9.79 -11.93
N ASP A 52 -17.62 9.81 -10.61
CA ASP A 52 -18.44 10.59 -9.66
C ASP A 52 -18.32 12.12 -9.83
N LEU A 53 -17.29 12.63 -10.53
CA LEU A 53 -17.08 14.05 -10.78
C LEU A 53 -17.68 14.54 -12.11
N LEU A 54 -18.14 13.63 -12.98
CA LEU A 54 -18.73 13.92 -14.29
C LEU A 54 -20.27 13.94 -14.24
#